data_AF-A0A2R7R298-F1
#
_entry.id   AF-A0A2R7R298-F1
#
_cell.length_a   1.000
_cell.length_b   1.000
_cell.length_c   1.000
_cell.angle_alpha   90.00
_cell.angle_beta   90.00
_cell.angle_gamma   90.00
#
_symmetry.space_group_name_H-M   'P 1'
#
loop_
_entity.id
_entity.type
_entity.pdbx_description
1 polymer ?
#
loop_
_entity_poly.entity_id
_entity_poly.type
_entity_poly.pdbx_seq_one_letter_code
_entity_poly.pdbx_strand_id
1 'polypeptide(L)'
;MSARHSIMPGSGVDPEFRASLRTHLTDILGTDLSIQEVDKTILDSPEEAEAVNAAFKRMSSKRAVESGTWKGSNQWKRATQSSRPEITTAYDDHGYLTTEVQGKYSHGFLSEEKTELGMRALEGRRLLCSGLSDSVKEQHYRSLLEWVEQPGEADIGKAGDGTADGPHFVQEMTGDSVLGQSIYKIDQIFQAAYDSGERAWRKAHNAADFLATPPEVVHELVVAAAEKTKADIDEAARQGKECSAGASLAIQVAAAVSANRAMEEIWSWCELEVTAEDDASTLLALLLDAKVTKIPSNFGDHRTAGSVEYRLEKWLSKYMGSGGCLPEMNSGVRPMGRTDIDACVKHSRILQDGYIRRQIRRKREVKTAFQQYGGECVRFIFLLCLAAAYSTSRRVANEFPGRKNPTYAVFTPRNDLVNGIPDSLSAHATTYLERMAALIHRSMGDDWAFDLEALRSHRGAKVLRFSRQVELYQHIVDGRSAPELSGIYQFLTKRKSGDDPL
;
A
#
# COMPACT_ATOMS: atom_id res chain seq x y z
N MET A 1 6.16 -33.88 -23.69
CA MET A 1 4.96 -34.73 -23.86
C MET A 1 4.28 -34.86 -22.50
N SER A 2 3.24 -34.07 -22.26
CA SER A 2 2.41 -34.14 -21.05
C SER A 2 1.22 -35.04 -21.34
N ALA A 3 0.96 -36.03 -20.50
CA ALA A 3 -0.22 -36.87 -20.60
C ALA A 3 -1.46 -35.97 -20.44
N ARG A 4 -2.24 -35.76 -21.51
CA ARG A 4 -3.59 -35.19 -21.43
C ARG A 4 -4.43 -36.19 -20.67
N HIS A 5 -4.83 -35.87 -19.44
CA HIS A 5 -5.81 -36.64 -18.71
C HIS A 5 -7.15 -36.33 -19.34
N SER A 6 -7.52 -37.07 -20.39
CA SER A 6 -8.81 -36.94 -21.04
C SER A 6 -9.88 -37.33 -20.03
N ILE A 7 -10.52 -36.34 -19.39
CA ILE A 7 -11.71 -36.55 -18.57
C ILE A 7 -12.82 -37.00 -19.52
N MET A 8 -12.95 -38.31 -19.69
CA MET A 8 -14.04 -38.91 -20.48
C MET A 8 -15.35 -38.77 -19.70
N PRO A 9 -16.49 -38.49 -20.38
CA PRO A 9 -17.80 -38.52 -19.73
C PRO A 9 -18.04 -39.90 -19.11
N GLY A 10 -18.04 -39.99 -17.78
CA GLY A 10 -18.29 -41.22 -17.02
C GLY A 10 -17.13 -41.77 -16.19
N SER A 11 -15.90 -41.28 -16.36
CA SER A 11 -14.81 -41.52 -15.40
C SER A 11 -14.82 -40.43 -14.33
N GLY A 12 -14.87 -40.80 -13.05
CA GLY A 12 -14.79 -39.83 -11.96
C GLY A 12 -13.57 -38.91 -12.11
N VAL A 13 -13.71 -37.65 -11.69
CA VAL A 13 -12.61 -36.67 -11.68
C VAL A 13 -11.42 -37.26 -10.92
N ASP A 14 -10.23 -37.19 -11.52
CA ASP A 14 -8.98 -37.65 -10.90
C ASP A 14 -8.83 -37.04 -9.49
N PRO A 15 -8.76 -37.87 -8.43
CA PRO A 15 -8.64 -37.39 -7.06
C PRO A 15 -7.43 -36.47 -6.83
N GLU A 16 -6.30 -36.71 -7.51
CA GLU A 16 -5.10 -35.89 -7.35
C GLU A 16 -5.27 -34.53 -8.02
N PHE A 17 -5.82 -34.50 -9.24
CA PHE A 17 -6.19 -33.27 -9.93
C PHE A 17 -7.17 -32.43 -9.09
N ARG A 18 -8.24 -33.05 -8.58
CA ARG A 18 -9.25 -32.41 -7.73
C ARG A 18 -8.63 -31.81 -6.47
N ALA A 19 -7.82 -32.58 -5.73
CA ALA A 19 -7.18 -32.13 -4.50
C ALA A 19 -6.20 -30.96 -4.76
N SER A 20 -5.46 -31.03 -5.87
CA SER A 20 -4.54 -29.98 -6.30
C SER A 20 -5.29 -28.69 -6.64
N LEU A 21 -6.34 -28.77 -7.48
CA LEU A 21 -7.13 -27.61 -7.87
C LEU A 21 -7.85 -27.00 -6.67
N ARG A 22 -8.44 -27.82 -5.80
CA ARG A 22 -9.07 -27.37 -4.55
C ARG A 22 -8.11 -26.56 -3.70
N THR A 23 -6.90 -27.08 -3.47
CA THR A 23 -5.87 -26.36 -2.70
C THR A 23 -5.56 -25.01 -3.31
N HIS A 24 -5.34 -24.96 -4.64
CA HIS A 24 -5.04 -23.69 -5.31
C HIS A 24 -6.19 -22.70 -5.26
N LEU A 25 -7.42 -23.14 -5.49
CA LEU A 25 -8.59 -22.26 -5.43
C LEU A 25 -8.87 -21.79 -4.01
N THR A 26 -8.68 -22.64 -2.99
CA THR A 26 -8.82 -22.25 -1.59
C THR A 26 -7.76 -21.22 -1.19
N ASP A 27 -6.49 -21.45 -1.58
CA ASP A 27 -5.37 -20.53 -1.34
C ASP A 27 -5.64 -19.13 -1.92
N ILE A 28 -6.35 -19.04 -3.06
CA ILE A 28 -6.54 -17.80 -3.82
C ILE A 28 -7.87 -17.12 -3.51
N LEU A 29 -8.96 -17.88 -3.54
CA LEU A 29 -10.32 -17.35 -3.32
C LEU A 29 -10.62 -17.17 -1.83
N GLY A 30 -9.83 -17.78 -0.94
CA GLY A 30 -10.00 -17.63 0.51
C GLY A 30 -11.25 -18.32 1.07
N THR A 31 -11.96 -19.08 0.24
CA THR A 31 -13.13 -19.86 0.63
C THR A 31 -12.80 -21.34 0.64
N ASP A 32 -13.16 -22.02 1.72
CA ASP A 32 -13.05 -23.47 1.84
C ASP A 32 -14.03 -24.13 0.88
N LEU A 33 -13.60 -24.33 -0.37
CA LEU A 33 -14.46 -24.92 -1.39
C LEU A 33 -14.75 -26.38 -1.02
N SER A 34 -16.03 -26.73 -1.00
CA SER A 34 -16.48 -28.10 -0.86
C SER A 34 -16.05 -28.92 -2.09
N ILE A 35 -15.95 -30.23 -1.92
CA ILE A 35 -15.65 -31.15 -3.03
C ILE A 35 -16.69 -30.98 -4.15
N GLN A 36 -17.96 -30.73 -3.80
CA GLN A 36 -19.05 -30.56 -4.75
C GLN A 36 -18.89 -29.30 -5.59
N GLU A 37 -18.42 -28.19 -5.00
CA GLU A 37 -18.16 -26.95 -5.73
C GLU A 37 -16.98 -27.10 -6.70
N VAL A 38 -15.90 -27.75 -6.26
CA VAL A 38 -14.75 -28.03 -7.13
C VAL A 38 -15.13 -28.96 -8.27
N ASP A 39 -15.88 -30.02 -7.98
CA ASP A 39 -16.39 -30.93 -9.01
C ASP A 39 -17.29 -30.21 -10.01
N LYS A 40 -18.16 -29.31 -9.53
CA LYS A 40 -18.99 -28.48 -10.39
C LYS A 40 -18.12 -27.59 -11.30
N THR A 41 -17.11 -26.89 -10.77
CA THR A 41 -16.19 -26.08 -11.58
C THR A 41 -15.48 -26.92 -12.65
N ILE A 42 -15.04 -28.13 -12.31
CA ILE A 42 -14.38 -29.04 -13.26
C ILE A 42 -15.35 -29.51 -14.34
N LEU A 43 -16.60 -29.81 -13.98
CA LEU A 43 -17.63 -30.24 -14.93
C LEU A 43 -18.10 -29.10 -15.84
N ASP A 44 -18.25 -27.90 -15.30
CA ASP A 44 -18.70 -26.72 -16.04
C ASP A 44 -17.65 -26.26 -17.07
N SER A 45 -16.35 -26.43 -16.78
CA SER A 45 -15.25 -26.03 -17.69
C SER A 45 -13.96 -26.85 -17.47
N PRO A 46 -13.91 -28.11 -17.93
CA PRO A 46 -12.79 -29.03 -17.63
C PRO A 46 -11.46 -28.56 -18.19
N GLU A 47 -11.44 -28.07 -19.43
CA GLU A 47 -10.22 -27.58 -20.10
C GLU A 47 -9.64 -26.34 -19.41
N GLU A 48 -10.50 -25.43 -18.94
CA GLU A 48 -10.05 -24.22 -18.23
C GLU A 48 -9.55 -24.60 -16.83
N ALA A 49 -10.25 -25.49 -16.11
CA ALA A 49 -9.81 -26.01 -14.82
C ALA A 49 -8.44 -26.71 -14.90
N GLU A 50 -8.21 -27.51 -15.95
CA GLU A 50 -6.92 -28.15 -16.22
C GLU A 50 -5.81 -27.11 -16.47
N ALA A 51 -6.10 -26.11 -17.29
CA ALA A 51 -5.13 -25.07 -17.66
C ALA A 51 -4.79 -24.16 -16.46
N VAL A 52 -5.78 -23.77 -15.65
CA VAL A 52 -5.58 -23.02 -14.39
C VAL A 52 -4.69 -23.81 -13.42
N ASN A 53 -5.00 -25.09 -13.19
CA ASN A 53 -4.18 -25.95 -12.34
C ASN A 53 -2.74 -26.10 -12.89
N ALA A 54 -2.60 -26.23 -14.21
CA ALA A 54 -1.29 -26.29 -14.86
C ALA A 54 -0.49 -24.99 -14.69
N ALA A 55 -1.14 -23.83 -14.81
CA ALA A 55 -0.51 -22.52 -14.58
C ALA A 55 0.03 -22.42 -13.15
N PHE A 56 -0.76 -22.80 -12.15
CA PHE A 56 -0.31 -22.80 -10.75
C PHE A 56 0.82 -23.81 -10.47
N LYS A 57 0.73 -25.02 -11.01
CA LYS A 57 1.81 -26.02 -10.87
C LYS A 57 3.11 -25.52 -11.50
N ARG A 58 3.07 -24.83 -12.64
CA ARG A 58 4.24 -24.21 -13.28
C ARG A 58 4.92 -23.21 -12.34
N MET A 59 4.17 -22.41 -11.58
CA MET A 59 4.73 -21.46 -10.62
C MET A 59 5.52 -22.13 -9.49
N SER A 60 5.13 -23.35 -9.09
CA SER A 60 5.81 -24.14 -8.06
C SER A 60 6.98 -24.99 -8.58
N SER A 61 7.12 -25.12 -9.90
CA SER A 61 8.12 -25.98 -10.52
C SER A 61 9.52 -25.39 -10.43
N LYS A 62 10.47 -26.15 -9.88
CA LYS A 62 11.90 -25.79 -9.89
C LYS A 62 12.56 -25.92 -11.27
N ARG A 63 11.84 -26.43 -12.28
CA ARG A 63 12.38 -26.53 -13.66
C ARG A 63 12.39 -25.13 -14.28
N ALA A 64 13.52 -24.78 -14.91
CA ALA A 64 13.61 -23.56 -15.70
C ALA A 64 12.55 -23.60 -16.81
N VAL A 65 11.79 -22.52 -16.95
CA VAL A 65 10.92 -22.33 -18.11
C VAL A 65 11.80 -22.11 -19.34
N GLU A 66 11.33 -22.47 -20.54
CA GLU A 66 12.09 -22.36 -21.81
C GLU A 66 12.60 -20.92 -22.09
N SER A 67 12.03 -19.90 -21.42
CA SER A 67 12.52 -18.50 -21.43
C SER A 67 13.80 -18.25 -20.60
N GLY A 68 14.31 -19.26 -19.86
CA GLY A 68 15.60 -19.22 -19.17
C GLY A 68 15.68 -18.37 -17.89
N THR A 69 14.67 -17.55 -17.58
CA THR A 69 14.74 -16.54 -16.51
C THR A 69 14.00 -16.91 -15.22
N TRP A 70 12.92 -17.70 -15.28
CA TRP A 70 12.13 -18.08 -14.11
C TRP A 70 12.51 -19.47 -13.55
N LYS A 71 12.78 -19.52 -12.24
CA LYS A 71 12.94 -20.76 -11.45
C LYS A 71 11.95 -20.73 -10.29
N GLY A 72 10.87 -21.50 -10.41
CA GLY A 72 9.82 -21.57 -9.40
C GLY A 72 10.34 -22.11 -8.06
N SER A 73 9.73 -21.65 -6.97
CA SER A 73 9.97 -22.13 -5.61
C SER A 73 8.74 -21.83 -4.74
N ASN A 74 8.59 -22.49 -3.59
CA ASN A 74 7.51 -22.19 -2.65
C ASN A 74 7.52 -20.72 -2.18
N GLN A 75 8.71 -20.10 -2.13
CA GLN A 75 8.87 -18.69 -1.82
C GLN A 75 8.21 -17.80 -2.87
N TRP A 76 8.40 -18.13 -4.15
CA TRP A 76 7.84 -17.37 -5.26
C TRP A 76 6.37 -17.70 -5.52
N LYS A 77 5.92 -18.92 -5.18
CA LYS A 77 4.49 -19.30 -5.22
C LYS A 77 3.65 -18.26 -4.48
N ARG A 78 3.99 -17.96 -3.23
CA ARG A 78 3.22 -17.02 -2.39
C ARG A 78 3.25 -15.59 -2.93
N ALA A 79 4.44 -15.09 -3.32
CA ALA A 79 4.55 -13.75 -3.88
C ALA A 79 3.73 -13.61 -5.19
N THR A 80 3.86 -14.55 -6.12
CA THR A 80 3.27 -14.41 -7.46
C THR A 80 1.79 -14.77 -7.56
N GLN A 81 1.34 -15.65 -6.65
CA GLN A 81 -0.06 -16.07 -6.58
C GLN A 81 -0.87 -15.17 -5.64
N SER A 82 -0.25 -14.35 -4.78
CA SER A 82 -0.89 -13.53 -3.74
C SER A 82 -2.09 -14.27 -3.13
N SER A 83 -1.79 -15.24 -2.27
CA SER A 83 -2.83 -15.99 -1.56
C SER A 83 -3.71 -15.03 -0.74
N ARG A 84 -4.92 -15.46 -0.40
CA ARG A 84 -5.80 -14.67 0.47
C ARG A 84 -5.06 -14.36 1.77
N PRO A 85 -4.88 -13.08 2.15
CA PRO A 85 -4.28 -12.75 3.43
C PRO A 85 -5.22 -13.17 4.57
N GLU A 86 -4.67 -13.85 5.57
CA GLU A 86 -5.32 -14.04 6.87
C GLU A 86 -5.18 -12.74 7.66
N ILE A 87 -6.31 -12.10 7.94
CA ILE A 87 -6.35 -10.78 8.57
C ILE A 87 -7.05 -10.92 9.91
N THR A 88 -6.33 -10.56 10.96
CA THR A 88 -6.87 -10.42 12.31
C THR A 88 -6.92 -8.94 12.66
N THR A 89 -8.15 -8.42 12.77
CA THR A 89 -8.39 -7.13 13.41
C THR A 89 -8.40 -7.33 14.92
N ALA A 90 -7.69 -6.46 15.63
CA ALA A 90 -7.64 -6.43 17.08
C ALA A 90 -7.90 -4.99 17.56
N TYR A 91 -8.08 -4.83 18.85
CA TYR A 91 -8.09 -3.52 19.49
C TYR A 91 -6.92 -3.48 20.46
N ASP A 92 -6.19 -2.37 20.49
CA ASP A 92 -5.16 -2.16 21.51
C ASP A 92 -5.80 -1.91 22.89
N ASP A 93 -4.96 -1.84 23.92
CA ASP A 93 -5.36 -1.56 25.31
C ASP A 93 -6.09 -0.20 25.48
N HIS A 94 -6.07 0.63 24.46
CA HIS A 94 -6.74 1.94 24.41
C HIS A 94 -8.03 1.93 23.59
N GLY A 95 -8.45 0.77 23.06
CA GLY A 95 -9.67 0.62 22.28
C GLY A 95 -9.55 1.12 20.84
N TYR A 96 -8.33 1.40 20.34
CA TYR A 96 -8.13 1.74 18.93
C TYR A 96 -7.91 0.48 18.10
N LEU A 97 -8.48 0.48 16.89
CA LEU A 97 -8.31 -0.60 15.93
C LEU A 97 -6.81 -0.77 15.61
N THR A 98 -6.33 -2.00 15.76
CA THR A 98 -5.03 -2.47 15.33
C THR A 98 -5.22 -3.66 14.39
N THR A 99 -4.19 -3.96 13.62
CA THR A 99 -4.21 -5.10 12.71
C THR A 99 -2.94 -5.89 12.89
N GLU A 100 -3.07 -7.13 13.31
CA GLU A 100 -1.98 -8.10 13.23
C GLU A 100 -2.13 -8.85 11.92
N VAL A 101 -1.19 -8.61 11.01
CA VAL A 101 -1.15 -9.29 9.73
C VAL A 101 -0.32 -10.55 9.93
N GLN A 102 -0.95 -11.73 9.91
CA GLN A 102 -0.23 -13.00 9.76
C GLN A 102 0.11 -13.21 8.27
N GLY A 103 0.82 -12.25 7.68
CA GLY A 103 1.17 -12.22 6.27
C GLY A 103 2.52 -11.56 6.11
N LYS A 104 3.52 -12.33 5.66
CA LYS A 104 4.93 -11.91 5.73
C LYS A 104 5.42 -11.10 4.53
N TYR A 105 4.63 -10.88 3.47
CA TYR A 105 5.21 -10.53 2.17
C TYR A 105 4.27 -9.73 1.27
N SER A 106 4.47 -8.42 1.18
CA SER A 106 3.87 -7.61 0.10
C SER A 106 4.49 -6.25 -0.11
N HIS A 107 5.68 -5.98 0.42
CA HIS A 107 6.32 -4.70 0.13
C HIS A 107 6.66 -4.65 -1.37
N GLY A 108 5.91 -3.85 -2.13
CA GLY A 108 6.30 -3.26 -3.40
C GLY A 108 7.09 -4.18 -4.32
N PHE A 109 6.38 -4.91 -5.20
CA PHE A 109 7.00 -5.66 -6.30
C PHE A 109 7.96 -4.80 -7.14
N LEU A 110 7.80 -3.48 -7.07
CA LEU A 110 8.69 -2.48 -7.63
C LEU A 110 8.76 -1.28 -6.69
N SER A 111 9.75 -1.22 -5.79
CA SER A 111 10.28 0.10 -5.47
C SER A 111 10.94 0.71 -6.70
N GLU A 112 11.27 2.00 -6.61
CA GLU A 112 12.01 2.73 -7.65
C GLU A 112 13.33 2.04 -8.04
N GLU A 113 13.84 1.12 -7.23
CA GLU A 113 14.97 0.26 -7.58
C GLU A 113 14.47 -1.03 -8.22
N LYS A 114 14.74 -1.21 -9.52
CA LYS A 114 14.55 -2.50 -10.23
C LYS A 114 15.46 -3.58 -9.64
N THR A 115 15.15 -4.07 -8.45
CA THR A 115 15.91 -5.15 -7.83
C THR A 115 15.73 -6.43 -8.64
N GLU A 116 16.77 -7.28 -8.69
CA GLU A 116 16.69 -8.56 -9.38
C GLU A 116 15.52 -9.43 -8.88
N LEU A 117 15.20 -9.33 -7.59
CA LEU A 117 14.10 -10.05 -6.96
C LEU A 117 12.73 -9.51 -7.43
N GLY A 118 12.55 -8.19 -7.49
CA GLY A 118 11.32 -7.58 -8.03
C GLY A 118 11.08 -7.94 -9.49
N MET A 119 12.14 -7.89 -10.31
CA MET A 119 12.06 -8.31 -11.71
C MET A 119 11.67 -9.78 -11.86
N ARG A 120 12.18 -10.68 -10.99
CA ARG A 120 11.76 -12.08 -10.97
C ARG A 120 10.29 -12.20 -10.59
N ALA A 121 9.88 -11.53 -9.53
CA ALA A 121 8.51 -11.58 -9.02
C ALA A 121 7.50 -11.12 -10.10
N LEU A 122 7.81 -10.05 -10.82
CA LEU A 122 7.06 -9.59 -11.99
C LEU A 122 7.02 -10.61 -13.12
N GLU A 123 8.16 -11.21 -13.47
CA GLU A 123 8.22 -12.24 -14.52
C GLU A 123 7.36 -13.45 -14.14
N GLY A 124 7.38 -13.86 -12.88
CA GLY A 124 6.49 -14.90 -12.37
C GLY A 124 5.01 -14.51 -12.47
N ARG A 125 4.66 -13.26 -12.17
CA ARG A 125 3.30 -12.75 -12.34
C ARG A 125 2.88 -12.71 -13.81
N ARG A 126 3.77 -12.28 -14.72
CA ARG A 126 3.56 -12.28 -16.17
C ARG A 126 3.32 -13.70 -16.69
N LEU A 127 4.11 -14.68 -16.23
CA LEU A 127 3.93 -16.10 -16.58
C LEU A 127 2.58 -16.64 -16.09
N LEU A 128 2.17 -16.30 -14.87
CA LEU A 128 0.85 -16.68 -14.36
C LEU A 128 -0.27 -16.05 -15.20
N CYS A 129 -0.20 -14.75 -15.49
CA CYS A 129 -1.20 -14.05 -16.32
C CYS A 129 -1.28 -14.65 -17.74
N SER A 130 -0.14 -14.93 -18.38
CA SER A 130 -0.10 -15.60 -19.68
C SER A 130 -0.75 -16.98 -19.62
N GLY A 131 -0.44 -17.79 -18.59
CA GLY A 131 -1.05 -19.10 -18.42
C GLY A 131 -2.57 -19.05 -18.20
N LEU A 132 -3.06 -18.02 -17.49
CA LEU A 132 -4.49 -17.77 -17.33
C LEU A 132 -5.13 -17.28 -18.64
N SER A 133 -4.49 -16.37 -19.38
CA SER A 133 -4.98 -15.88 -20.67
C SER A 133 -5.14 -17.00 -21.70
N ASP A 134 -4.16 -17.91 -21.77
CA ASP A 134 -4.19 -19.08 -22.65
C ASP A 134 -5.33 -20.06 -22.29
N SER A 135 -5.81 -20.04 -21.04
CA SER A 135 -6.89 -20.91 -20.56
C SER A 135 -8.30 -20.42 -20.89
N VAL A 136 -8.42 -19.13 -21.23
CA VAL A 136 -9.72 -18.50 -21.51
C VAL A 136 -10.20 -18.87 -22.91
N LYS A 137 -11.45 -19.33 -23.01
CA LYS A 137 -12.13 -19.63 -24.29
C LYS A 137 -12.70 -18.38 -24.96
N GLU A 138 -13.30 -17.51 -24.16
CA GLU A 138 -13.97 -16.30 -24.62
C GLU A 138 -12.98 -15.19 -24.97
N GLN A 139 -12.98 -14.74 -26.23
CA GLN A 139 -11.99 -13.77 -26.71
C GLN A 139 -12.03 -12.43 -25.94
N HIS A 140 -13.22 -11.99 -25.51
CA HIS A 140 -13.38 -10.75 -24.77
C HIS A 140 -12.77 -10.79 -23.36
N TYR A 141 -12.62 -11.99 -22.77
CA TYR A 141 -11.94 -12.16 -21.48
C TYR A 141 -10.41 -12.22 -21.63
N ARG A 142 -9.90 -12.63 -22.79
CA ARG A 142 -8.45 -12.64 -23.04
C ARG A 142 -7.85 -11.24 -22.96
N SER A 143 -8.54 -10.23 -23.50
CA SER A 143 -8.08 -8.84 -23.43
C SER A 143 -8.01 -8.31 -22.00
N LEU A 144 -8.85 -8.82 -21.09
CA LEU A 144 -8.80 -8.48 -19.66
C LEU A 144 -7.54 -9.06 -18.97
N LEU A 145 -6.96 -10.12 -19.54
CA LEU A 145 -5.77 -10.80 -19.00
C LEU A 145 -4.47 -10.38 -19.71
N GLU A 146 -4.54 -9.47 -20.68
CA GLU A 146 -3.35 -8.91 -21.32
C GLU A 146 -2.46 -8.21 -20.30
N TRP A 147 -1.15 -8.47 -20.42
CA TRP A 147 -0.15 -7.93 -19.52
C TRP A 147 0.11 -6.45 -19.77
N VAL A 148 0.17 -5.65 -18.71
CA VAL A 148 0.50 -4.23 -18.78
C VAL A 148 1.94 -4.01 -18.28
N GLU A 149 2.85 -3.66 -19.19
CA GLU A 149 4.28 -3.46 -18.87
C GLU A 149 4.54 -2.20 -18.06
N GLN A 150 3.86 -1.10 -18.42
CA GLN A 150 3.86 0.13 -17.64
C GLN A 150 2.42 0.62 -17.45
N PRO A 151 2.04 1.09 -16.25
CA PRO A 151 0.68 1.56 -16.00
C PRO A 151 0.22 2.74 -16.88
N GLY A 152 1.16 3.44 -17.54
CA GLY A 152 0.89 4.50 -18.51
C GLY A 152 0.68 4.03 -19.96
N GLU A 153 0.87 2.74 -20.26
CA GLU A 153 0.76 2.19 -21.63
C GLU A 153 -0.63 1.59 -21.93
N ALA A 154 -1.44 1.29 -20.91
CA ALA A 154 -2.85 0.99 -21.12
C ALA A 154 -3.57 2.30 -21.49
N ASP A 155 -3.93 2.44 -22.77
CA ASP A 155 -4.45 3.62 -23.46
C ASP A 155 -5.75 4.19 -22.81
N ILE A 156 -5.64 4.83 -21.64
CA ILE A 156 -6.68 5.66 -21.04
C ILE A 156 -6.53 7.07 -21.64
N GLY A 157 -7.02 7.25 -22.86
CA GLY A 157 -7.31 8.54 -23.49
C GLY A 157 -6.24 9.62 -23.36
N LYS A 158 -5.34 9.69 -24.34
CA LYS A 158 -4.54 10.89 -24.62
C LYS A 158 -5.46 12.07 -24.96
N ALA A 159 -5.78 12.92 -23.98
CA ALA A 159 -6.23 14.29 -24.19
C ALA A 159 -6.06 15.13 -22.92
N GLY A 160 -5.29 16.22 -23.03
CA GLY A 160 -5.36 17.37 -22.11
C GLY A 160 -4.20 17.50 -21.13
N ASP A 161 -3.25 18.36 -21.51
CA ASP A 161 -2.24 19.04 -20.68
C ASP A 161 -1.25 18.19 -19.88
N GLY A 162 0.02 18.27 -20.31
CA GLY A 162 1.19 17.56 -19.77
C GLY A 162 1.54 17.86 -18.31
N THR A 163 0.66 17.48 -17.39
CA THR A 163 0.87 17.52 -15.94
C THR A 163 0.34 16.29 -15.19
N ALA A 164 -0.16 15.26 -15.89
CA ALA A 164 -0.74 14.08 -15.27
C ALA A 164 0.24 12.89 -15.22
N ASP A 165 1.24 12.96 -14.33
CA ASP A 165 1.74 11.72 -13.72
C ASP A 165 0.67 11.24 -12.74
N GLY A 166 0.13 10.04 -12.99
CA GLY A 166 -0.96 9.46 -12.20
C GLY A 166 -0.63 9.32 -10.71
N PRO A 167 -1.64 9.06 -9.85
CA PRO A 167 -1.41 8.86 -8.43
C PRO A 167 -0.40 7.72 -8.20
N HIS A 168 0.66 7.98 -7.42
CA HIS A 168 1.75 7.06 -7.06
C HIS A 168 1.30 5.66 -6.56
N PHE A 169 0.05 5.52 -6.13
CA PHE A 169 -0.61 4.24 -5.82
C PHE A 169 -0.45 3.21 -6.96
N VAL A 170 -0.36 3.70 -8.19
CA VAL A 170 -0.23 2.90 -9.41
C VAL A 170 1.18 2.30 -9.57
N GLN A 171 2.22 2.91 -8.99
CA GLN A 171 3.61 2.46 -9.16
C GLN A 171 3.95 1.25 -8.27
N GLU A 172 3.46 1.21 -7.03
CA GLU A 172 3.64 0.09 -6.10
C GLU A 172 2.83 -1.17 -6.56
N MET A 173 1.77 -0.94 -7.34
CA MET A 173 0.92 -1.97 -7.96
C MET A 173 1.16 -2.15 -9.48
N THR A 174 2.34 -1.77 -9.96
CA THR A 174 2.79 -1.99 -11.34
C THR A 174 2.88 -3.49 -11.69
N GLY A 175 2.75 -3.80 -12.99
CA GLY A 175 2.93 -5.16 -13.51
C GLY A 175 1.78 -6.08 -13.12
N ASP A 176 0.67 -5.95 -13.83
CA ASP A 176 -0.48 -6.82 -13.70
C ASP A 176 -1.23 -6.91 -15.03
N SER A 177 -2.31 -7.69 -15.07
CA SER A 177 -3.22 -7.68 -16.21
C SER A 177 -4.02 -6.38 -16.32
N VAL A 178 -4.62 -6.14 -17.49
CA VAL A 178 -5.59 -5.05 -17.72
C VAL A 178 -6.71 -5.06 -16.66
N LEU A 179 -7.23 -6.24 -16.31
CA LEU A 179 -8.21 -6.40 -15.24
C LEU A 179 -7.64 -5.98 -13.88
N GLY A 180 -6.44 -6.45 -13.52
CA GLY A 180 -5.81 -6.10 -12.25
C GLY A 180 -5.57 -4.59 -12.10
N GLN A 181 -5.05 -3.95 -13.14
CA GLN A 181 -4.87 -2.49 -13.18
C GLN A 181 -6.20 -1.73 -13.03
N SER A 182 -7.29 -2.28 -13.56
CA SER A 182 -8.61 -1.68 -13.36
C SER A 182 -9.09 -1.78 -11.92
N ILE A 183 -8.89 -2.93 -11.26
CA ILE A 183 -9.29 -3.18 -9.87
C ILE A 183 -8.62 -2.16 -8.96
N TYR A 184 -7.36 -1.81 -9.20
CA TYR A 184 -6.65 -0.77 -8.45
C TYR A 184 -7.28 0.64 -8.48
N LYS A 185 -8.25 0.89 -9.38
CA LYS A 185 -9.01 2.15 -9.39
C LYS A 185 -10.06 2.25 -8.29
N ILE A 186 -10.34 1.18 -7.55
CA ILE A 186 -11.22 1.22 -6.36
C ILE A 186 -10.77 2.33 -5.41
N ASP A 187 -9.47 2.45 -5.17
CA ASP A 187 -8.95 3.44 -4.24
C ASP A 187 -9.16 4.86 -4.72
N GLN A 188 -9.17 5.09 -6.04
CA GLN A 188 -9.49 6.40 -6.61
C GLN A 188 -10.98 6.73 -6.40
N ILE A 189 -11.86 5.75 -6.57
CA ILE A 189 -13.31 5.94 -6.37
C ILE A 189 -13.61 6.17 -4.89
N PHE A 190 -13.05 5.35 -4.00
CA PHE A 190 -13.15 5.52 -2.57
C PHE A 190 -12.62 6.89 -2.12
N GLN A 191 -11.44 7.29 -2.61
CA GLN A 191 -10.85 8.59 -2.30
C GLN A 191 -11.72 9.75 -2.81
N ALA A 192 -12.28 9.65 -4.02
CA ALA A 192 -13.17 10.67 -4.56
C ALA A 192 -14.47 10.81 -3.75
N ALA A 193 -15.05 9.68 -3.30
CA ALA A 193 -16.21 9.68 -2.40
C ALA A 193 -15.87 10.35 -1.06
N TYR A 194 -14.74 9.98 -0.46
CA TYR A 194 -14.23 10.58 0.76
C TYR A 194 -13.98 12.09 0.61
N ASP A 195 -13.29 12.52 -0.45
CA ASP A 195 -12.98 13.94 -0.70
C ASP A 195 -14.23 14.78 -0.98
N SER A 196 -15.24 14.21 -1.64
CA SER A 196 -16.54 14.89 -1.80
C SER A 196 -17.22 15.11 -0.44
N GLY A 197 -17.26 14.06 0.40
CA GLY A 197 -17.78 14.15 1.76
C GLY A 197 -17.01 15.13 2.66
N GLU A 198 -15.68 15.09 2.63
CA GLU A 198 -14.84 16.00 3.41
C GLU A 198 -15.05 17.46 2.99
N ARG A 199 -15.11 17.75 1.68
CA ARG A 199 -15.39 19.10 1.18
C ARG A 199 -16.77 19.60 1.63
N ALA A 200 -17.79 18.74 1.57
CA ALA A 200 -19.14 19.09 2.02
C ALA A 200 -19.16 19.40 3.53
N TRP A 201 -18.52 18.56 4.34
CA TRP A 201 -18.41 18.76 5.79
C TRP A 201 -17.65 20.06 6.12
N ARG A 202 -16.49 20.29 5.50
CA ARG A 202 -15.68 21.51 5.73
C ARG A 202 -16.45 22.77 5.40
N LYS A 203 -17.16 22.79 4.27
CA LYS A 203 -18.03 23.91 3.87
C LYS A 203 -19.15 24.17 4.87
N ALA A 204 -19.79 23.11 5.37
CA ALA A 204 -20.87 23.23 6.36
C ALA A 204 -20.39 23.77 7.71
N HIS A 205 -19.13 23.51 8.09
CA HIS A 205 -18.57 23.87 9.39
C HIS A 205 -17.60 25.06 9.35
N ASN A 206 -17.42 25.71 8.19
CA ASN A 206 -16.40 26.75 7.97
C ASN A 206 -14.99 26.33 8.44
N ALA A 207 -14.64 25.04 8.25
CA ALA A 207 -13.37 24.51 8.68
C ALA A 207 -12.24 25.00 7.75
N ALA A 208 -11.13 25.46 8.32
CA ALA A 208 -10.01 25.98 7.54
C ALA A 208 -9.25 24.86 6.79
N ASP A 209 -8.86 25.12 5.54
CA ASP A 209 -8.21 24.13 4.66
C ASP A 209 -6.86 23.63 5.19
N PHE A 210 -6.18 24.43 6.01
CA PHE A 210 -4.89 24.06 6.58
C PHE A 210 -5.01 23.14 7.81
N LEU A 211 -6.21 23.03 8.41
CA LEU A 211 -6.45 22.17 9.56
C LEU A 211 -6.80 20.74 9.16
N ALA A 212 -6.35 19.80 9.99
CA ALA A 212 -6.74 18.41 9.87
C ALA A 212 -8.23 18.25 10.20
N THR A 213 -8.90 17.35 9.47
CA THR A 213 -10.28 16.96 9.80
C THR A 213 -10.28 16.15 11.08
N PRO A 214 -11.18 16.43 12.05
CA PRO A 214 -11.25 15.70 13.31
C PRO A 214 -11.38 14.18 13.11
N PRO A 215 -10.72 13.34 13.93
CA PRO A 215 -10.75 11.88 13.77
C PRO A 215 -12.17 11.29 13.67
N GLU A 216 -13.11 11.76 14.48
CA GLU A 216 -14.50 11.28 14.52
C GLU A 216 -15.20 11.52 13.18
N VAL A 217 -14.97 12.70 12.61
CA VAL A 217 -15.49 13.07 11.29
C VAL A 217 -14.82 12.22 10.20
N VAL A 218 -13.52 11.97 10.31
CA VAL A 218 -12.82 11.07 9.37
C VAL A 218 -13.43 9.68 9.42
N HIS A 219 -13.79 9.16 10.60
CA HIS A 219 -14.45 7.84 10.72
C HIS A 219 -15.78 7.81 9.97
N GLU A 220 -16.65 8.80 10.19
CA GLU A 220 -17.95 8.91 9.52
C GLU A 220 -17.78 8.98 8.00
N LEU A 221 -16.87 9.83 7.52
CA LEU A 221 -16.60 10.01 6.10
C LEU A 221 -16.03 8.74 5.44
N VAL A 222 -15.17 8.00 6.15
CA VAL A 222 -14.60 6.73 5.68
C VAL A 222 -15.69 5.67 5.53
N VAL A 223 -16.59 5.54 6.52
CA VAL A 223 -17.71 4.59 6.46
C VAL A 223 -18.64 4.95 5.30
N ALA A 224 -19.05 6.21 5.19
CA ALA A 224 -19.92 6.66 4.10
C ALA A 224 -19.28 6.46 2.71
N ALA A 225 -17.97 6.75 2.57
CA ALA A 225 -17.25 6.53 1.32
C ALA A 225 -17.16 5.04 0.95
N ALA A 226 -16.95 4.16 1.94
CA ALA A 226 -16.93 2.72 1.72
C ALA A 226 -18.30 2.21 1.28
N GLU A 227 -19.38 2.61 1.96
CA GLU A 227 -20.75 2.20 1.61
C GLU A 227 -21.15 2.67 0.20
N LYS A 228 -20.84 3.92 -0.15
CA LYS A 228 -21.06 4.45 -1.50
C LYS A 228 -20.28 3.66 -2.55
N THR A 229 -18.99 3.42 -2.30
CA THR A 229 -18.13 2.68 -3.24
C THR A 229 -18.62 1.25 -3.42
N LYS A 230 -19.05 0.60 -2.34
CA LYS A 230 -19.64 -0.74 -2.35
C LYS A 230 -20.92 -0.77 -3.19
N ALA A 231 -21.82 0.19 -3.02
CA ALA A 231 -23.05 0.29 -3.80
C ALA A 231 -22.78 0.49 -5.30
N ASP A 232 -21.81 1.35 -5.64
CA ASP A 232 -21.37 1.57 -7.02
C ASP A 232 -20.84 0.26 -7.65
N ILE A 233 -20.06 -0.53 -6.90
CA ILE A 233 -19.54 -1.83 -7.32
C ILE A 233 -20.68 -2.85 -7.52
N ASP A 234 -21.62 -2.92 -6.58
CA ASP A 234 -22.76 -3.85 -6.64
C ASP A 234 -23.63 -3.60 -7.86
N GLU A 235 -23.90 -2.34 -8.17
CA GLU A 235 -24.64 -1.95 -9.36
C GLU A 235 -23.89 -2.31 -10.65
N ALA A 236 -22.57 -2.08 -10.70
CA ALA A 236 -21.75 -2.48 -11.85
C ALA A 236 -21.73 -4.00 -12.05
N ALA A 237 -21.64 -4.77 -10.96
CA ALA A 237 -21.69 -6.23 -10.98
C ALA A 237 -23.04 -6.72 -11.52
N ARG A 238 -24.15 -6.13 -11.06
CA ARG A 238 -25.51 -6.45 -11.53
C ARG A 238 -25.64 -6.22 -13.03
N GLN A 239 -25.18 -5.07 -13.53
CA GLN A 239 -25.19 -4.76 -14.96
C GLN A 239 -24.36 -5.76 -15.77
N GLY A 240 -23.18 -6.16 -15.27
CA GLY A 240 -22.34 -7.18 -15.91
C GLY A 240 -23.02 -8.55 -16.02
N LYS A 241 -23.73 -8.97 -14.97
CA LYS A 241 -24.47 -10.23 -14.94
C LYS A 241 -25.58 -10.29 -16.00
N GLU A 242 -26.18 -9.16 -16.33
CA GLU A 242 -27.24 -9.04 -17.33
C GLU A 242 -26.72 -9.15 -18.78
N CYS A 243 -25.40 -8.99 -19.02
CA CYS A 243 -24.80 -8.98 -20.35
C CYS A 243 -24.53 -10.37 -20.98
N SER A 244 -25.02 -11.47 -20.41
CA SER A 244 -24.95 -12.84 -20.98
C SER A 244 -23.55 -13.41 -21.29
N ALA A 245 -22.49 -12.85 -20.71
CA ALA A 245 -21.14 -13.40 -20.87
C ALA A 245 -21.02 -14.79 -20.20
N GLY A 246 -20.21 -15.68 -20.78
CA GLY A 246 -19.95 -17.00 -20.21
C GLY A 246 -19.23 -16.94 -18.86
N ALA A 247 -19.30 -18.00 -18.07
CA ALA A 247 -18.45 -18.15 -16.88
C ALA A 247 -16.98 -18.36 -17.31
N SER A 248 -16.03 -17.93 -16.47
CA SER A 248 -14.60 -18.18 -16.67
C SER A 248 -13.90 -18.24 -15.32
N LEU A 249 -13.32 -19.40 -15.02
CA LEU A 249 -12.53 -19.59 -13.80
C LEU A 249 -11.26 -18.73 -13.82
N ALA A 250 -10.63 -18.59 -15.00
CA ALA A 250 -9.39 -17.84 -15.14
C ALA A 250 -9.58 -16.35 -14.82
N ILE A 251 -10.73 -15.76 -15.19
CA ILE A 251 -11.08 -14.38 -14.83
C ILE A 251 -11.26 -14.22 -13.32
N GLN A 252 -12.00 -15.13 -12.68
CA GLN A 252 -12.22 -15.11 -11.23
C GLN A 252 -10.89 -15.22 -10.48
N VAL A 253 -10.04 -16.16 -10.89
CA VAL A 253 -8.70 -16.35 -10.33
C VAL A 253 -7.83 -15.11 -10.55
N ALA A 254 -7.77 -14.57 -11.76
CA ALA A 254 -6.94 -13.40 -12.05
C ALA A 254 -7.34 -12.19 -11.19
N ALA A 255 -8.65 -11.92 -11.11
CA ALA A 255 -9.19 -10.85 -10.27
C ALA A 255 -8.85 -11.06 -8.79
N ALA A 256 -9.06 -12.27 -8.27
CA ALA A 256 -8.75 -12.62 -6.88
C ALA A 256 -7.27 -12.43 -6.56
N VAL A 257 -6.36 -12.85 -7.44
CA VAL A 257 -4.92 -12.63 -7.20
C VAL A 257 -4.58 -11.13 -7.18
N SER A 258 -5.12 -10.33 -8.11
CA SER A 258 -4.89 -8.88 -8.12
C SER A 258 -5.46 -8.20 -6.87
N ALA A 259 -6.67 -8.58 -6.45
CA ALA A 259 -7.27 -8.07 -5.22
C ALA A 259 -6.46 -8.46 -3.98
N ASN A 260 -6.04 -9.72 -3.87
CA ASN A 260 -5.20 -10.19 -2.77
C ASN A 260 -3.89 -9.40 -2.69
N ARG A 261 -3.22 -9.17 -3.83
CA ARG A 261 -2.01 -8.33 -3.86
C ARG A 261 -2.27 -6.93 -3.32
N ALA A 262 -3.34 -6.26 -3.78
CA ALA A 262 -3.69 -4.94 -3.28
C ALA A 262 -3.98 -4.96 -1.76
N MET A 263 -4.69 -5.98 -1.28
CA MET A 263 -4.95 -6.14 0.15
C MET A 263 -3.66 -6.30 0.94
N GLU A 264 -2.74 -7.16 0.50
CA GLU A 264 -1.47 -7.33 1.18
C GLU A 264 -0.66 -6.02 1.20
N GLU A 265 -0.64 -5.24 0.11
CA GLU A 265 0.06 -3.95 0.05
C GLU A 265 -0.56 -2.92 1.00
N ILE A 266 -1.90 -2.79 1.01
CA ILE A 266 -2.63 -1.90 1.94
C ILE A 266 -2.33 -2.29 3.39
N TRP A 267 -2.23 -3.57 3.68
CA TRP A 267 -1.88 -4.03 5.02
C TRP A 267 -0.44 -3.75 5.42
N SER A 268 0.50 -3.88 4.48
CA SER A 268 1.88 -3.43 4.68
C SER A 268 1.94 -1.93 5.04
N TRP A 269 1.11 -1.11 4.40
CA TRP A 269 1.00 0.31 4.75
C TRP A 269 0.37 0.54 6.12
N CYS A 270 -0.61 -0.27 6.50
CA CYS A 270 -1.22 -0.21 7.81
C CYS A 270 -0.20 -0.53 8.91
N GLU A 271 0.61 -1.58 8.73
CA GLU A 271 1.71 -1.94 9.63
C GLU A 271 2.73 -0.79 9.77
N LEU A 272 3.09 -0.17 8.65
CA LEU A 272 3.97 1.01 8.66
C LEU A 272 3.34 2.19 9.40
N GLU A 273 2.03 2.40 9.29
CA GLU A 273 1.31 3.48 9.97
C GLU A 273 1.26 3.25 11.49
N VAL A 274 0.99 2.03 11.93
CA VAL A 274 1.02 1.64 13.36
C VAL A 274 2.44 1.79 13.90
N THR A 275 3.44 1.26 13.19
CA THR A 275 4.85 1.39 13.59
C THR A 275 5.30 2.84 13.67
N ALA A 276 4.86 3.68 12.72
CA ALA A 276 5.19 5.10 12.70
C ALA A 276 4.59 5.84 13.89
N GLU A 277 3.37 5.47 14.31
CA GLU A 277 2.76 6.01 15.52
C GLU A 277 3.51 5.57 16.77
N ASP A 278 3.84 4.28 16.92
CA ASP A 278 4.57 3.78 18.09
C ASP A 278 5.91 4.52 18.30
N ASP A 279 6.69 4.69 17.22
CA ASP A 279 7.96 5.41 17.26
C ASP A 279 7.76 6.90 17.58
N ALA A 280 6.75 7.55 16.97
CA ALA A 280 6.42 8.94 17.24
C ALA A 280 5.97 9.14 18.70
N SER A 281 5.04 8.32 19.17
CA SER A 281 4.53 8.32 20.55
C SER A 281 5.65 8.13 21.56
N THR A 282 6.59 7.21 21.29
CA THR A 282 7.77 7.00 22.13
C THR A 282 8.60 8.28 22.27
N LEU A 283 8.96 8.92 21.14
CA LEU A 283 9.74 10.15 21.20
C LEU A 283 8.96 11.31 21.83
N LEU A 284 7.68 11.49 21.50
CA LEU A 284 6.85 12.56 22.02
C LEU A 284 6.63 12.43 23.53
N ALA A 285 6.44 11.21 24.05
CA ALA A 285 6.36 10.96 25.49
C ALA A 285 7.65 11.41 26.20
N LEU A 286 8.81 11.07 25.65
CA LEU A 286 10.10 11.49 26.21
C LEU A 286 10.29 13.02 26.16
N LEU A 287 9.80 13.67 25.11
CA LEU A 287 9.82 15.13 25.02
C LEU A 287 8.91 15.77 26.07
N LEU A 288 7.72 15.21 26.30
CA LEU A 288 6.80 15.67 27.34
C LEU A 288 7.41 15.53 28.74
N ASP A 289 8.09 14.41 29.02
CA ASP A 289 8.83 14.19 30.26
C ASP A 289 9.94 15.22 30.44
N ALA A 290 10.63 15.57 29.35
CA ALA A 290 11.61 16.65 29.29
C ALA A 290 11.01 18.08 29.28
N LYS A 291 9.70 18.21 29.50
CA LYS A 291 8.96 19.49 29.53
C LYS A 291 8.97 20.25 28.19
N VAL A 292 9.18 19.55 27.09
CA VAL A 292 8.97 20.05 25.73
C VAL A 292 7.57 19.64 25.29
N THR A 293 6.60 20.54 25.41
CA THR A 293 5.18 20.22 25.19
C THR A 293 4.63 20.63 23.83
N LYS A 294 5.40 21.37 23.04
CA LYS A 294 5.01 21.86 21.71
C LYS A 294 6.22 22.18 20.85
N ILE A 295 6.00 22.41 19.56
CA ILE A 295 7.04 22.92 18.66
C ILE A 295 7.58 24.26 19.23
N PRO A 296 8.90 24.41 19.37
CA PRO A 296 9.48 25.65 19.88
C PRO A 296 9.08 26.87 19.03
N SER A 297 8.65 27.95 19.70
CA SER A 297 8.09 29.15 19.06
C SER A 297 9.05 29.83 18.08
N ASN A 298 10.35 29.63 18.25
CA ASN A 298 11.35 30.17 17.34
C ASN A 298 11.26 29.56 15.93
N PHE A 299 10.68 28.37 15.74
CA PHE A 299 10.37 27.81 14.40
C PHE A 299 9.05 28.31 13.80
N GLY A 300 8.24 29.05 14.56
CA GLY A 300 7.04 29.74 14.04
C GLY A 300 7.27 31.21 13.67
N ASP A 301 8.38 31.81 14.12
CA ASP A 301 8.66 33.24 13.98
C ASP A 301 9.77 33.50 12.96
N HIS A 302 9.40 34.08 11.81
CA HIS A 302 10.29 34.49 10.72
C HIS A 302 11.32 35.56 11.14
N ARG A 303 11.15 36.18 12.32
CA ARG A 303 12.07 37.19 12.88
C ARG A 303 13.16 36.59 13.75
N THR A 304 13.15 35.28 13.96
CA THR A 304 14.19 34.59 14.75
C THR A 304 15.54 34.68 14.05
N ALA A 305 16.56 35.14 14.78
CA ALA A 305 17.93 35.22 14.26
C ALA A 305 18.57 33.82 14.05
N GLY A 306 19.34 33.68 12.96
CA GLY A 306 20.07 32.46 12.61
C GLY A 306 19.36 31.57 11.60
N SER A 307 20.12 30.76 10.86
CA SER A 307 19.55 29.82 9.88
C SER A 307 18.73 28.72 10.59
N VAL A 308 17.73 28.19 9.87
CA VAL A 308 16.88 27.10 10.37
C VAL A 308 17.73 25.87 10.68
N GLU A 309 18.70 25.56 9.82
CA GLU A 309 19.67 24.48 9.98
C GLU A 309 20.38 24.57 11.33
N TYR A 310 20.98 25.73 11.63
CA TYR A 310 21.69 25.94 12.89
C TYR A 310 20.77 25.77 14.11
N ARG A 311 19.52 26.21 14.02
CA ARG A 311 18.53 26.06 15.10
C ARG A 311 18.12 24.60 15.31
N LEU A 312 17.94 23.84 14.23
CA LEU A 312 17.65 22.40 14.29
C LEU A 312 18.85 21.62 14.87
N GLU A 313 20.07 21.90 14.41
CA GLU A 313 21.32 21.30 14.93
C GLU A 313 21.50 21.55 16.42
N LYS A 314 21.31 22.81 16.85
CA LYS A 314 21.40 23.19 18.26
C LYS A 314 20.33 22.50 19.10
N TRP A 315 19.12 22.36 18.57
CA TRP A 315 18.04 21.66 19.26
C TRP A 315 18.37 20.16 19.43
N LEU A 316 18.77 19.47 18.36
CA LEU A 316 19.18 18.06 18.45
C LEU A 316 20.39 17.87 19.36
N SER A 317 21.38 18.75 19.31
CA SER A 317 22.55 18.67 20.19
C SER A 317 22.14 18.77 21.67
N LYS A 318 21.20 19.65 21.99
CA LYS A 318 20.69 19.85 23.37
C LYS A 318 19.90 18.65 23.89
N TYR A 319 19.04 18.05 23.07
CA TYR A 319 18.14 16.99 23.54
C TYR A 319 18.63 15.58 23.26
N MET A 320 19.32 15.37 22.14
CA MET A 320 19.70 14.04 21.62
C MET A 320 21.23 13.84 21.54
N GLY A 321 22.07 14.85 21.77
CA GLY A 321 23.53 14.72 21.66
C GLY A 321 24.19 13.88 22.77
N SER A 322 25.52 13.69 22.72
CA SER A 322 26.31 12.91 23.70
C SER A 322 26.28 13.40 25.16
N GLY A 323 25.63 14.52 25.44
CA GLY A 323 25.29 15.02 26.78
C GLY A 323 23.92 15.72 26.74
N GLY A 324 23.03 15.20 25.91
CA GLY A 324 21.70 15.73 25.70
C GLY A 324 20.72 15.26 26.77
N CYS A 325 19.65 16.03 26.97
CA CYS A 325 18.71 15.78 28.06
C CYS A 325 18.00 14.41 27.98
N LEU A 326 17.67 13.91 26.77
CA LEU A 326 16.88 12.69 26.63
C LEU A 326 17.68 11.41 26.93
N PRO A 327 18.91 11.21 26.41
CA PRO A 327 19.74 10.07 26.81
C PRO A 327 20.01 10.00 28.32
N GLU A 328 20.17 11.15 28.99
CA GLU A 328 20.45 11.24 30.43
C GLU A 328 19.26 10.80 31.31
N MET A 329 18.04 10.77 30.77
CA MET A 329 16.83 10.34 31.49
C MET A 329 16.72 8.81 31.65
N ASN A 330 17.76 8.03 31.33
CA ASN A 330 17.73 6.56 31.27
C ASN A 330 16.60 6.01 30.38
N SER A 331 16.21 6.78 29.37
CA SER A 331 15.08 6.53 28.46
C SER A 331 15.34 5.41 27.44
N GLY A 332 16.53 4.82 27.41
CA GLY A 332 16.96 3.91 26.35
C GLY A 332 17.29 4.60 25.03
N VAL A 333 17.18 5.94 24.95
CA VAL A 333 17.53 6.72 23.76
C VAL A 333 19.04 6.73 23.54
N ARG A 334 19.45 6.33 22.34
CA ARG A 334 20.84 6.42 21.90
C ARG A 334 21.24 7.90 21.67
N PRO A 335 22.37 8.37 22.22
CA PRO A 335 22.88 9.70 21.89
C PRO A 335 23.35 9.76 20.44
N MET A 336 23.02 10.86 19.77
CA MET A 336 23.45 11.19 18.41
C MET A 336 24.85 11.83 18.43
N GLY A 337 25.74 11.32 17.57
CA GLY A 337 26.98 12.01 17.26
C GLY A 337 26.75 13.20 16.32
N ARG A 338 27.73 14.10 16.21
CA ARG A 338 27.65 15.27 15.32
C ARG A 338 27.29 14.91 13.87
N THR A 339 27.90 13.86 13.34
CA THR A 339 27.60 13.35 11.98
C THR A 339 26.15 12.89 11.82
N ASP A 340 25.56 12.30 12.87
CA ASP A 340 24.17 11.83 12.83
C ASP A 340 23.20 13.02 12.91
N ILE A 341 23.55 14.05 13.71
CA ILE A 341 22.79 15.31 13.80
C ILE A 341 22.78 16.02 12.44
N ASP A 342 23.96 16.19 11.83
CA ASP A 342 24.10 16.84 10.52
C ASP A 342 23.28 16.09 9.45
N ALA A 343 23.32 14.75 9.47
CA ALA A 343 22.51 13.91 8.60
C ALA A 343 21.01 14.10 8.84
N CYS A 344 20.55 14.12 10.10
CA CYS A 344 19.13 14.35 10.42
C CYS A 344 18.64 15.72 9.90
N VAL A 345 19.43 16.78 10.07
CA VAL A 345 19.06 18.14 9.62
C VAL A 345 19.04 18.24 8.09
N LYS A 346 20.00 17.61 7.42
CA LYS A 346 20.03 17.50 5.96
C LYS A 346 18.82 16.73 5.44
N HIS A 347 18.57 15.53 5.98
CA HIS A 347 17.47 14.67 5.53
C HIS A 347 16.09 15.25 5.85
N SER A 348 15.92 16.02 6.94
CA SER A 348 14.63 16.65 7.23
C SER A 348 14.19 17.63 6.14
N ARG A 349 15.15 18.36 5.54
CA ARG A 349 14.90 19.22 4.38
C ARG A 349 14.54 18.41 3.14
N ILE A 350 15.32 17.38 2.83
CA ILE A 350 15.09 16.52 1.65
C ILE A 350 13.70 15.88 1.72
N LEU A 351 13.31 15.38 2.90
CA LEU A 351 11.99 14.81 3.13
C LEU A 351 10.87 15.84 2.98
N GLN A 352 11.02 17.03 3.55
CA GLN A 352 10.03 18.10 3.40
C GLN A 352 9.85 18.51 1.94
N ASP A 353 10.95 18.78 1.24
CA ASP A 353 10.94 19.17 -0.17
C ASP A 353 10.30 18.06 -1.03
N GLY A 354 10.67 16.80 -0.78
CA GLY A 354 10.08 15.64 -1.44
C GLY A 354 8.58 15.50 -1.15
N TYR A 355 8.18 15.67 0.10
CA TYR A 355 6.78 15.57 0.53
C TYR A 355 5.92 16.64 -0.15
N ILE A 356 6.35 17.90 -0.18
CA ILE A 356 5.66 18.98 -0.89
C ILE A 356 5.47 18.64 -2.36
N ARG A 357 6.53 18.18 -3.04
CA ARG A 357 6.44 17.76 -4.45
C ARG A 357 5.42 16.64 -4.66
N ARG A 358 5.37 15.65 -3.76
CA ARG A 358 4.36 14.59 -3.81
C ARG A 358 2.94 15.11 -3.56
N GLN A 359 2.75 16.06 -2.65
CA GLN A 359 1.44 16.68 -2.41
C GLN A 359 0.95 17.46 -3.64
N ILE A 360 1.84 18.20 -4.31
CA ILE A 360 1.54 18.90 -5.56
C ILE A 360 1.11 17.92 -6.66
N ARG A 361 1.85 16.82 -6.83
CA ARG A 361 1.51 15.76 -7.81
C ARG A 361 0.14 15.13 -7.55
N ARG A 362 -0.31 15.09 -6.30
CA ARG A 362 -1.66 14.63 -5.90
C ARG A 362 -2.77 15.64 -6.19
N LYS A 363 -2.57 16.53 -7.18
CA LYS A 363 -3.51 17.57 -7.62
C LYS A 363 -3.87 18.61 -6.54
N ARG A 364 -3.04 18.78 -5.51
CA ARG A 364 -3.17 19.95 -4.63
C ARG A 364 -2.60 21.17 -5.34
N GLU A 365 -3.27 22.30 -5.19
CA GLU A 365 -2.74 23.57 -5.68
C GLU A 365 -1.33 23.81 -5.10
N VAL A 366 -0.38 24.19 -5.96
CA VAL A 366 1.02 24.43 -5.57
C VAL A 366 1.12 25.35 -4.36
N LYS A 367 0.37 26.45 -4.40
CA LYS A 367 0.33 27.44 -3.33
C LYS A 367 -0.13 26.82 -2.00
N THR A 368 -1.21 26.05 -2.02
CA THR A 368 -1.77 25.38 -0.83
C THR A 368 -0.80 24.35 -0.25
N ALA A 369 -0.13 23.56 -1.09
CA ALA A 369 0.86 22.59 -0.63
C ALA A 369 2.05 23.27 0.09
N PHE A 370 2.58 24.37 -0.47
CA PHE A 370 3.66 25.13 0.18
C PHE A 370 3.20 25.83 1.46
N GLN A 371 1.98 26.39 1.47
CA GLN A 371 1.43 27.03 2.67
C GLN A 371 1.25 26.03 3.82
N GLN A 372 0.79 24.82 3.52
CA GLN A 372 0.53 23.82 4.54
C GLN A 372 1.80 23.11 5.03
N TYR A 373 2.74 22.79 4.13
CA TYR A 373 3.86 21.90 4.44
C TYR A 373 5.25 22.55 4.34
N GLY A 374 5.36 23.79 3.86
CA GLY A 374 6.63 24.48 3.64
C GLY A 374 7.21 25.22 4.84
N GLY A 375 6.45 25.34 5.94
CA GLY A 375 6.88 26.08 7.13
C GLY A 375 8.01 25.40 7.91
N GLU A 376 8.75 26.18 8.71
CA GLU A 376 9.81 25.64 9.56
C GLU A 376 9.29 24.72 10.67
N CYS A 377 8.06 24.95 11.19
CA CYS A 377 7.38 24.01 12.08
C CYS A 377 7.28 22.62 11.45
N VAL A 378 6.92 22.54 10.17
CA VAL A 378 6.80 21.26 9.46
C VAL A 378 8.18 20.64 9.23
N ARG A 379 9.21 21.46 8.97
CA ARG A 379 10.60 20.98 8.91
C ARG A 379 11.06 20.39 10.25
N PHE A 380 10.62 20.97 11.36
CA PHE A 380 10.87 20.46 12.70
C PHE A 380 10.17 19.12 12.93
N ILE A 381 8.95 18.92 12.44
CA ILE A 381 8.26 17.62 12.47
C ILE A 381 9.08 16.54 11.75
N PHE A 382 9.57 16.81 10.53
CA PHE A 382 10.43 15.86 9.83
C PHE A 382 11.72 15.54 10.59
N LEU A 383 12.27 16.52 11.33
CA LEU A 383 13.41 16.30 12.22
C LEU A 383 13.04 15.35 13.37
N LEU A 384 11.88 15.53 13.99
CA LEU A 384 11.37 14.64 15.04
C LEU A 384 11.19 13.22 14.51
N CYS A 385 10.67 13.05 13.29
CA CYS A 385 10.52 11.70 12.71
C CYS A 385 11.86 10.97 12.56
N LEU A 386 12.88 11.69 12.07
CA LEU A 386 14.24 11.15 11.95
C LEU A 386 14.84 10.83 13.32
N ALA A 387 14.61 11.69 14.31
CA ALA A 387 15.06 11.46 15.67
C ALA A 387 14.36 10.26 16.33
N ALA A 388 13.06 10.08 16.09
CA ALA A 388 12.29 8.94 16.58
C ALA A 388 12.86 7.65 16.00
N ALA A 389 12.99 7.58 14.67
CA ALA A 389 13.56 6.43 13.98
C ALA A 389 15.00 6.10 14.43
N TYR A 390 15.83 7.11 14.71
CA TYR A 390 17.16 6.90 15.26
C TYR A 390 17.11 6.33 16.68
N SER A 391 16.27 6.92 17.54
CA SER A 391 16.18 6.59 18.96
C SER A 391 15.69 5.16 19.19
N THR A 392 14.70 4.72 18.42
CA THR A 392 14.14 3.36 18.47
C THR A 392 14.96 2.36 17.67
N SER A 393 16.10 2.80 17.10
CA SER A 393 16.95 1.99 16.21
C SER A 393 16.15 1.34 15.09
N ARG A 394 15.16 2.06 14.54
CA ARG A 394 14.18 1.52 13.61
C ARG A 394 14.85 1.00 12.35
N ARG A 395 14.45 -0.22 12.02
CA ARG A 395 14.85 -0.98 10.85
C ARG A 395 13.60 -1.17 9.99
N VAL A 396 13.62 -0.68 8.75
CA VAL A 396 12.52 -0.90 7.81
C VAL A 396 12.83 -2.14 6.97
N ALA A 397 11.81 -2.98 6.71
CA ALA A 397 11.99 -4.23 5.98
C ALA A 397 12.36 -4.01 4.50
N ASN A 398 12.96 -5.04 3.88
CA ASN A 398 13.19 -5.09 2.43
C ASN A 398 11.94 -5.56 1.70
N GLU A 399 11.83 -5.16 0.44
CA GLU A 399 10.75 -5.51 -0.51
C GLU A 399 10.56 -7.00 -0.79
N PHE A 400 11.54 -7.85 -0.46
CA PHE A 400 11.51 -9.25 -0.88
C PHE A 400 11.83 -10.26 0.23
N PRO A 401 11.07 -11.37 0.31
CA PRO A 401 11.29 -12.51 1.22
C PRO A 401 12.69 -13.15 1.17
N GLY A 402 13.52 -12.79 0.18
CA GLY A 402 14.65 -13.58 -0.29
C GLY A 402 15.99 -13.33 0.40
N ARG A 403 16.10 -12.30 1.25
CA ARG A 403 17.32 -12.10 2.03
C ARG A 403 17.16 -12.78 3.40
N LYS A 404 18.06 -13.74 3.68
CA LYS A 404 18.24 -14.30 5.03
C LYS A 404 18.68 -13.24 6.05
N ASN A 405 19.28 -12.15 5.56
CA ASN A 405 19.70 -10.98 6.32
C ASN A 405 19.08 -9.74 5.69
N PRO A 406 17.94 -9.28 6.20
CA PRO A 406 17.48 -7.93 5.95
C PRO A 406 18.60 -6.90 6.20
N THR A 407 18.69 -5.93 5.28
CA THR A 407 19.71 -4.89 5.24
C THR A 407 19.03 -3.61 5.65
N TYR A 408 19.28 -3.21 6.90
CA TYR A 408 18.37 -2.38 7.66
C TYR A 408 19.05 -1.08 8.10
N ALA A 409 18.43 0.05 7.78
CA ALA A 409 18.37 1.23 8.64
C ALA A 409 17.64 2.35 7.88
N VAL A 410 16.91 3.20 8.62
CA VAL A 410 16.44 4.49 8.08
C VAL A 410 17.63 5.34 7.63
N PHE A 411 18.77 5.21 8.30
CA PHE A 411 20.01 5.92 7.97
C PHE A 411 21.01 5.00 7.28
N THR A 412 21.72 5.49 6.27
CA THR A 412 22.81 4.75 5.64
C THR A 412 23.86 4.35 6.70
N PRO A 413 24.23 3.06 6.79
CA PRO A 413 25.26 2.61 7.73
C PRO A 413 26.55 3.41 7.55
N ARG A 414 27.22 3.77 8.64
CA ARG A 414 28.46 4.57 8.58
C ARG A 414 29.55 3.92 7.72
N ASN A 415 29.62 2.58 7.70
CA ASN A 415 30.56 1.85 6.86
C ASN A 415 30.27 2.02 5.36
N ASP A 416 28.99 2.15 4.99
CA ASP A 416 28.57 2.34 3.59
C ASP A 416 28.94 3.75 3.11
N LEU A 417 28.79 4.75 3.98
CA LEU A 417 29.25 6.12 3.71
C LEU A 417 30.77 6.19 3.48
N VAL A 418 31.55 5.46 4.30
CA VAL A 418 33.01 5.35 4.15
C VAL A 418 33.38 4.66 2.83
N ASN A 419 32.56 3.71 2.36
CA ASN A 419 32.73 3.02 1.08
C ASN A 419 32.22 3.83 -0.13
N GLY A 420 31.86 5.11 0.06
CA GLY A 420 31.42 6.00 -1.02
C GLY A 420 29.99 5.76 -1.49
N ILE A 421 29.19 5.01 -0.73
CA ILE A 421 27.75 4.88 -1.03
C ILE A 421 27.08 6.22 -0.69
N PRO A 422 26.27 6.79 -1.60
CA PRO A 422 25.59 8.06 -1.36
C PRO A 422 24.76 8.04 -0.07
N ASP A 423 24.84 9.14 0.69
CA ASP A 423 23.98 9.39 1.84
C ASP A 423 22.56 9.76 1.37
N SER A 424 21.75 8.72 1.15
CA SER A 424 20.36 8.80 0.70
C SER A 424 19.46 7.83 1.48
N LEU A 425 18.25 8.30 1.82
CA LEU A 425 17.21 7.45 2.40
C LEU A 425 16.63 6.52 1.33
N SER A 426 16.32 5.28 1.69
CA SER A 426 15.56 4.39 0.81
C SER A 426 14.12 4.87 0.62
N ALA A 427 13.44 4.40 -0.42
CA ALA A 427 12.03 4.71 -0.66
C ALA A 427 11.14 4.32 0.53
N HIS A 428 11.36 3.15 1.13
CA HIS A 428 10.60 2.70 2.30
C HIS A 428 10.87 3.54 3.55
N ALA A 429 12.13 3.91 3.81
CA ALA A 429 12.46 4.81 4.90
C ALA A 429 11.79 6.17 4.71
N THR A 430 11.78 6.67 3.47
CA THR A 430 11.12 7.91 3.07
C THR A 430 9.60 7.84 3.31
N THR A 431 8.93 6.80 2.80
CA THR A 431 7.48 6.58 3.00
C THR A 431 7.13 6.44 4.48
N TYR A 432 7.92 5.69 5.24
CA TYR A 432 7.76 5.52 6.69
C TYR A 432 7.81 6.87 7.43
N LEU A 433 8.87 7.65 7.20
CA LEU A 433 9.06 8.95 7.85
C LEU A 433 7.98 9.97 7.47
N GLU A 434 7.48 9.91 6.24
CA GLU A 434 6.39 10.80 5.77
C GLU A 434 5.04 10.46 6.37
N ARG A 435 4.76 9.16 6.57
CA ARG A 435 3.57 8.72 7.30
C ARG A 435 3.61 9.20 8.74
N MET A 436 4.76 9.01 9.39
CA MET A 436 5.02 9.54 10.73
C MET A 436 4.83 11.06 10.79
N ALA A 437 5.42 11.81 9.84
CA ALA A 437 5.29 13.26 9.78
C ALA A 437 3.84 13.71 9.58
N ALA A 438 3.09 13.01 8.71
CA ALA A 438 1.69 13.30 8.47
C ALA A 438 0.81 13.02 9.70
N LEU A 439 1.10 11.97 10.47
CA LEU A 439 0.41 11.67 11.73
C LEU A 439 0.67 12.77 12.77
N ILE A 440 1.95 13.06 13.04
CA ILE A 440 2.35 14.10 13.99
C ILE A 440 1.73 15.45 13.60
N HIS A 441 1.87 15.87 12.33
CA HIS A 441 1.30 17.12 11.84
C HIS A 441 -0.21 17.23 12.05
N ARG A 442 -0.96 16.13 11.84
CA ARG A 442 -2.42 16.14 12.04
C ARG A 442 -2.82 16.23 13.51
N SER A 443 -2.01 15.67 14.41
CA SER A 443 -2.29 15.65 15.86
C SER A 443 -2.02 16.97 16.58
N MET A 444 -1.32 17.91 15.96
CA MET A 444 -0.69 19.05 16.66
C MET A 444 -1.57 20.27 16.91
N GLY A 445 -2.82 20.30 16.41
CA GLY A 445 -3.74 21.44 16.58
C GLY A 445 -3.18 22.78 16.08
N ASP A 446 -3.82 23.88 16.48
CA ASP A 446 -3.43 25.26 16.12
C ASP A 446 -2.19 25.77 16.87
N ASP A 447 -1.90 25.22 18.05
CA ASP A 447 -0.84 25.68 18.94
C ASP A 447 0.47 24.87 18.81
N TRP A 448 0.50 23.91 17.88
CA TRP A 448 1.58 22.97 17.64
C TRP A 448 1.95 22.13 18.86
N ALA A 449 0.98 21.86 19.75
CA ALA A 449 1.17 21.04 20.94
C ALA A 449 1.36 19.56 20.59
N PHE A 450 2.18 18.87 21.40
CA PHE A 450 2.30 17.43 21.31
C PHE A 450 1.13 16.78 22.05
N ASP A 451 0.30 16.05 21.31
CA ASP A 451 -0.86 15.35 21.85
C ASP A 451 -0.80 13.87 21.43
N LEU A 452 -0.45 13.02 22.41
CA LEU A 452 -0.36 11.57 22.22
C LEU A 452 -1.73 10.93 21.97
N GLU A 453 -2.80 11.48 22.54
CA GLU A 453 -4.15 10.97 22.34
C GLU A 453 -4.64 11.30 20.94
N ALA A 454 -4.47 12.55 20.49
CA ALA A 454 -4.78 12.95 19.13
C ALA A 454 -3.97 12.15 18.09
N LEU A 455 -2.70 11.85 18.38
CA LEU A 455 -1.86 11.02 17.52
C LEU A 455 -2.45 9.61 17.35
N ARG A 456 -2.83 8.95 18.46
CA ARG A 456 -3.48 7.63 18.45
C ARG A 456 -4.83 7.66 17.75
N SER A 457 -5.66 8.66 18.01
CA SER A 457 -6.97 8.83 17.34
C SER A 457 -6.82 8.97 15.83
N HIS A 458 -5.85 9.77 15.36
CA HIS A 458 -5.58 9.89 13.92
C HIS A 458 -5.01 8.61 13.31
N ARG A 459 -4.18 7.85 14.05
CA ARG A 459 -3.75 6.52 13.62
C ARG A 459 -4.94 5.57 13.51
N GLY A 460 -5.82 5.52 14.50
CA GLY A 460 -7.04 4.71 14.47
C GLY A 460 -7.95 5.03 13.27
N ALA A 461 -8.13 6.32 12.96
CA ALA A 461 -8.86 6.74 11.76
C ALA A 461 -8.21 6.28 10.45
N LYS A 462 -6.87 6.25 10.39
CA LYS A 462 -6.12 5.73 9.22
C LYS A 462 -6.21 4.21 9.10
N VAL A 463 -6.08 3.47 10.21
CA VAL A 463 -6.24 2.01 10.23
C VAL A 463 -7.65 1.63 9.78
N LEU A 464 -8.68 2.30 10.29
CA LEU A 464 -10.07 2.09 9.85
C LEU A 464 -10.22 2.30 8.34
N ARG A 465 -9.63 3.36 7.81
CA ARG A 465 -9.63 3.63 6.36
C ARG A 465 -9.01 2.48 5.57
N PHE A 466 -7.83 2.00 5.96
CA PHE A 466 -7.18 0.87 5.29
C PHE A 466 -8.04 -0.40 5.39
N SER A 467 -8.65 -0.66 6.54
CA SER A 467 -9.59 -1.77 6.71
C SER A 467 -10.76 -1.71 5.74
N ARG A 468 -11.40 -0.54 5.58
CA ARG A 468 -12.50 -0.38 4.62
C ARG A 468 -12.05 -0.53 3.18
N GLN A 469 -10.86 -0.04 2.82
CA GLN A 469 -10.31 -0.26 1.47
C GLN A 469 -10.11 -1.75 1.21
N VAL A 470 -9.56 -2.51 2.17
CA VAL A 470 -9.40 -3.96 2.05
C VAL A 470 -10.74 -4.67 1.90
N GLU A 471 -11.74 -4.33 2.70
CA GLU A 471 -13.10 -4.88 2.57
C GLU A 471 -13.69 -4.66 1.17
N LEU A 472 -13.39 -3.53 0.51
CA LEU A 472 -13.83 -3.27 -0.86
C LEU A 472 -13.14 -4.19 -1.88
N TYR A 473 -11.85 -4.45 -1.71
CA TYR A 473 -11.11 -5.42 -2.54
C TYR A 473 -11.67 -6.83 -2.38
N GLN A 474 -11.99 -7.24 -1.14
CA GLN A 474 -12.65 -8.52 -0.86
C GLN A 474 -14.02 -8.58 -1.55
N HIS A 475 -14.84 -7.54 -1.37
CA HIS A 475 -16.19 -7.46 -1.92
C HIS A 475 -16.25 -7.55 -3.46
N ILE A 476 -15.19 -7.13 -4.15
CA ILE A 476 -15.11 -7.21 -5.63
C ILE A 476 -14.88 -8.62 -6.14
N VAL A 477 -14.26 -9.50 -5.36
CA VAL A 477 -13.88 -10.84 -5.83
C VAL A 477 -14.68 -11.95 -5.16
N ASP A 478 -15.10 -11.76 -3.91
CA ASP A 478 -15.76 -12.79 -3.12
C ASP A 478 -17.13 -13.15 -3.72
N GLY A 479 -17.28 -14.41 -4.11
CA GLY A 479 -18.52 -14.95 -4.67
C GLY A 479 -18.90 -14.41 -6.06
N ARG A 480 -18.03 -13.62 -6.71
CA ARG A 480 -18.34 -13.01 -8.01
C ARG A 480 -18.08 -13.95 -9.17
N SER A 481 -18.99 -13.92 -10.14
CA SER A 481 -18.86 -14.59 -11.43
C SER A 481 -18.04 -13.74 -12.42
N ALA A 482 -17.50 -14.38 -13.46
CA ALA A 482 -16.76 -13.66 -14.52
C ALA A 482 -17.58 -12.53 -15.20
N PRO A 483 -18.89 -12.68 -15.47
CA PRO A 483 -19.72 -11.59 -16.01
C PRO A 483 -19.83 -10.40 -15.05
N GLU A 484 -19.99 -10.65 -13.75
CA GLU A 484 -20.00 -9.58 -12.73
C GLU A 484 -18.67 -8.82 -12.71
N LEU A 485 -17.54 -9.56 -12.75
CA LEU A 485 -16.20 -8.96 -12.81
C LEU A 485 -15.98 -8.14 -14.10
N SER A 486 -16.54 -8.57 -15.23
CA SER A 486 -16.53 -7.80 -16.47
C SER A 486 -17.33 -6.51 -16.35
N GLY A 487 -18.51 -6.55 -15.71
CA GLY A 487 -19.30 -5.35 -15.42
C GLY A 487 -18.55 -4.35 -14.55
N ILE A 488 -17.91 -4.84 -13.47
CA ILE A 488 -17.04 -4.04 -12.60
C ILE A 488 -15.88 -3.43 -13.40
N TYR A 489 -15.18 -4.22 -14.23
CA TYR A 489 -14.11 -3.73 -15.10
C TYR A 489 -14.58 -2.58 -16.00
N GLN A 490 -15.75 -2.72 -16.64
CA GLN A 490 -16.30 -1.67 -17.49
C GLN A 490 -16.61 -0.40 -16.70
N PHE A 491 -17.16 -0.52 -15.50
CA PHE A 491 -17.39 0.62 -14.62
C PHE A 491 -16.09 1.33 -14.24
N LEU A 492 -15.08 0.58 -13.79
CA LEU A 492 -13.77 1.11 -13.38
C LEU A 492 -12.99 1.75 -14.54
N THR A 493 -13.21 1.29 -15.78
CA THR A 493 -12.55 1.86 -16.97
C THR A 493 -13.32 3.04 -17.58
N LYS A 494 -14.65 3.07 -17.49
CA LYS A 494 -15.50 4.17 -18.01
C LYS A 494 -15.39 5.46 -17.19
N ARG A 495 -15.16 5.38 -15.87
CA ARG A 495 -14.88 6.59 -15.07
C ARG A 495 -13.51 7.13 -15.42
N LYS A 496 -13.47 8.15 -16.29
CA LYS A 496 -12.28 8.99 -16.46
C LYS A 496 -11.97 9.65 -15.13
N SER A 497 -10.68 9.68 -14.76
CA SER A 497 -10.19 10.33 -13.54
C SER A 497 -10.38 11.85 -13.60
N GLY A 498 -11.62 12.34 -13.43
CA GLY A 498 -11.94 13.77 -13.40
C GLY A 498 -13.35 14.19 -13.83
N ASP A 499 -14.18 13.31 -14.41
CA ASP A 499 -15.35 13.78 -15.19
C ASP A 499 -16.73 13.71 -14.53
N ASP A 500 -16.87 13.32 -13.25
CA ASP A 500 -18.17 13.44 -12.56
C ASP A 500 -18.08 14.33 -11.32
N PRO A 501 -18.60 15.57 -11.36
CA PRO A 501 -18.94 16.30 -10.15
C PRO A 501 -20.28 15.74 -9.65
N LEU A 502 -20.21 14.84 -8.66
CA LEU A 502 -21.32 14.61 -7.72
C LEU A 502 -21.02 15.34 -6.41
#